data_AF-A0A6N6Z3X1-F1
#
_entry.id   AF-A0A6N6Z3X1-F1
#
_cell.length_a   1.000
_cell.length_b   1.000
_cell.length_c   1.000
_cell.angle_alpha   90.00
_cell.angle_beta   90.00
_cell.angle_gamma   90.00
#
_symmetry.space_group_name_H-M   'P 1'
#
loop_
_entity.id
_entity.type
_entity.pdbx_description
1 polymer ?
#
loop_
_entity_poly.entity_id
_entity_poly.type
_entity_poly.pdbx_seq_one_letter_code
_entity_poly.pdbx_strand_id
1 'polypeptide(L)'
;MSNAHSDIHHPEPSDRKVLFSAIGWVGVILIFAVIVLIAFSGERGGTNSIEAGADARYQIKSEVFAAQNNLATHYQWTDQANNKVRVPLDRAKEITLAELQATNQQKLEGNSTE
;
A
#
# COMPACT_ATOMS: atom_id res chain seq x y z
N MET A 1 -40.92 -46.48 55.04
CA MET A 1 -40.41 -45.77 53.85
C MET A 1 -40.49 -44.28 54.16
N SER A 2 -39.39 -43.68 54.58
CA SER A 2 -39.29 -42.25 54.91
C SER A 2 -38.42 -41.60 53.84
N ASN A 3 -39.04 -40.80 52.96
CA ASN A 3 -38.32 -40.01 51.98
C ASN A 3 -38.04 -38.65 52.62
N ALA A 4 -36.78 -38.41 52.99
CA ALA A 4 -36.31 -37.11 53.44
C ALA A 4 -36.32 -36.13 52.25
N HIS A 5 -37.23 -35.17 52.29
CA HIS A 5 -37.18 -34.00 51.41
C HIS A 5 -36.10 -33.07 51.96
N SER A 6 -34.91 -33.10 51.37
CA SER A 6 -33.85 -32.16 51.70
C SER A 6 -34.15 -30.82 51.02
N ASP A 7 -34.72 -29.88 51.78
CA ASP A 7 -34.86 -28.49 51.36
C ASP A 7 -33.47 -27.88 51.12
N ILE A 8 -33.16 -27.62 49.85
CA ILE A 8 -31.94 -26.94 49.42
C ILE A 8 -32.12 -25.46 49.74
N HIS A 9 -31.69 -25.04 50.94
CA HIS A 9 -31.58 -23.63 51.28
C HIS A 9 -30.48 -22.99 50.43
N HIS A 10 -30.87 -22.30 49.36
CA HIS A 10 -29.99 -21.39 48.65
C HIS A 10 -29.67 -20.21 49.58
N PRO A 11 -28.40 -19.99 49.97
CA PRO A 11 -28.05 -18.86 50.79
C PRO A 11 -28.34 -17.57 50.01
N GLU A 12 -29.24 -16.76 50.54
CA GLU A 12 -29.56 -15.44 49.97
C GLU A 12 -28.27 -14.62 49.85
N PRO A 13 -27.96 -14.08 48.67
CA PRO A 13 -26.72 -13.36 48.48
C PRO A 13 -26.72 -12.09 49.33
N SER A 14 -25.87 -12.06 50.36
CA SER A 14 -25.68 -10.90 51.22
C SER A 14 -25.42 -9.63 50.39
N ASP A 15 -26.16 -8.55 50.66
CA ASP A 15 -26.11 -7.25 49.96
C ASP A 15 -24.69 -6.72 49.73
N ARG A 16 -23.76 -6.99 50.66
CA ARG A 16 -22.35 -6.59 50.50
C ARG A 16 -21.67 -7.31 49.35
N LYS A 17 -21.94 -8.61 49.16
CA LYS A 17 -21.40 -9.40 48.04
C LYS A 17 -21.97 -8.91 46.71
N VAL A 18 -23.26 -8.56 46.69
CA VAL A 18 -23.91 -7.97 45.51
C VAL A 18 -23.30 -6.61 45.17
N LEU A 19 -23.05 -5.76 46.18
CA LEU A 19 -22.41 -4.45 46.00
C LEU A 19 -20.98 -4.57 45.45
N PHE A 20 -20.16 -5.47 46.00
CA PHE A 20 -18.80 -5.72 45.48
C PHE A 20 -18.82 -6.29 44.06
N SER A 21 -19.78 -7.16 43.75
CA SER A 21 -19.96 -7.69 42.39
C SER A 21 -20.34 -6.57 41.40
N ALA A 22 -21.25 -5.67 41.78
CA ALA A 22 -21.66 -4.54 40.95
C ALA A 22 -20.49 -3.57 40.69
N ILE A 23 -19.69 -3.24 41.72
CA ILE A 23 -18.49 -2.39 41.57
C ILE A 23 -17.46 -3.05 40.63
N GLY A 24 -17.28 -4.36 40.73
CA GLY A 24 -16.40 -5.11 39.84
C GLY A 24 -16.83 -5.00 38.37
N TRP A 25 -18.13 -5.16 38.10
CA TRP A 25 -18.69 -5.01 36.75
C TRP A 25 -18.55 -3.60 36.21
N VAL A 26 -18.84 -2.58 37.03
CA VAL A 26 -18.64 -1.17 36.64
C VAL A 26 -17.18 -0.90 36.30
N GLY A 27 -16.23 -1.41 37.10
CA GLY A 27 -14.80 -1.28 36.83
C GLY A 27 -14.37 -1.92 35.51
N VAL A 28 -14.86 -3.12 35.21
CA VAL A 28 -14.56 -3.82 33.95
C VAL A 28 -15.08 -3.04 32.75
N ILE A 29 -16.32 -2.52 32.83
CA ILE A 29 -16.92 -1.71 31.77
C ILE A 29 -16.11 -0.41 31.57
N LEU A 30 -15.67 0.22 32.66
CA LEU A 30 -14.88 1.45 32.60
C LEU A 30 -13.52 1.22 31.94
N ILE A 31 -12.81 0.15 32.32
CA ILE A 31 -11.52 -0.22 31.71
C ILE A 31 -11.72 -0.55 30.23
N PHE A 32 -12.76 -1.33 29.89
CA PHE A 32 -13.08 -1.63 28.51
C PHE A 32 -13.38 -0.36 27.69
N ALA A 33 -14.18 0.55 28.24
CA ALA A 33 -14.46 1.84 27.61
C ALA A 33 -13.19 2.67 27.39
N VAL A 34 -12.25 2.67 28.34
CA VAL A 34 -10.94 3.33 28.20
C VAL A 34 -10.11 2.70 27.09
N ILE A 35 -10.05 1.37 27.02
CA ILE A 35 -9.33 0.65 25.95
C ILE A 35 -9.94 0.98 24.58
N VAL A 36 -11.27 0.95 24.47
CA VAL A 36 -12.00 1.30 23.24
C VAL A 36 -11.74 2.78 22.89
N LEU A 37 -11.76 3.68 23.86
CA LEU A 37 -11.47 5.09 23.64
C LEU A 37 -10.03 5.30 23.17
N ILE A 38 -9.05 4.62 23.74
CA ILE A 38 -7.65 4.69 23.29
C ILE A 38 -7.49 4.11 21.89
N ALA A 39 -8.12 2.96 21.60
CA ALA A 39 -8.10 2.34 20.27
C ALA A 39 -8.71 3.28 19.22
N PHE A 40 -9.90 3.81 19.48
CA PHE A 40 -10.57 4.76 18.58
C PHE A 40 -9.94 6.17 18.58
N SER A 41 -9.21 6.54 19.63
CA SER A 41 -8.45 7.80 19.66
C SER A 41 -7.13 7.68 18.89
N GLY A 42 -6.52 6.49 18.85
CA GLY A 42 -5.39 6.18 17.95
C GLY A 42 -5.79 6.23 16.48
N GLU A 43 -7.02 5.81 16.18
CA GLU A 43 -7.68 5.92 14.88
C GLU A 43 -7.75 7.41 14.40
N ARG A 44 -8.00 8.37 15.30
CA ARG A 44 -8.03 9.81 14.95
C ARG A 44 -6.66 10.44 14.68
N GLY A 45 -5.57 9.73 15.01
CA GLY A 45 -4.20 10.10 14.64
C GLY A 45 -3.60 9.26 13.52
N GLY A 46 -4.33 8.25 13.00
CA GLY A 46 -3.73 7.17 12.22
C GLY A 46 -4.54 6.59 11.07
N THR A 47 -5.85 6.83 10.95
CA THR A 47 -6.64 6.33 9.79
C THR A 47 -6.23 6.96 8.48
N ASN A 48 -5.64 8.16 8.53
CA ASN A 48 -5.12 8.81 7.33
C ASN A 48 -3.78 8.22 6.87
N SER A 49 -3.12 7.33 7.62
CA SER A 49 -1.77 6.88 7.24
C SER A 49 -1.76 5.77 6.17
N ILE A 50 -2.79 4.92 6.13
CA ILE A 50 -2.88 3.86 5.11
C ILE A 50 -3.56 4.38 3.85
N GLU A 51 -4.64 5.15 3.95
CA GLU A 51 -5.27 5.79 2.78
C GLU A 51 -4.45 6.96 2.25
N ALA A 52 -3.97 7.90 3.07
CA ALA A 52 -3.09 8.96 2.55
C ALA A 52 -1.71 8.42 2.15
N GLY A 53 -1.26 7.30 2.75
CA GLY A 53 -0.06 6.59 2.29
C GLY A 53 -0.28 5.92 0.94
N ALA A 54 -1.46 5.34 0.68
CA ALA A 54 -1.83 4.77 -0.61
C ALA A 54 -1.99 5.88 -1.66
N ASP A 55 -2.72 6.94 -1.35
CA ASP A 55 -2.93 8.08 -2.25
C ASP A 55 -1.62 8.79 -2.59
N ALA A 56 -0.74 9.00 -1.61
CA ALA A 56 0.60 9.53 -1.86
C ALA A 56 1.42 8.61 -2.77
N ARG A 57 1.34 7.28 -2.58
CA ARG A 57 2.01 6.31 -3.47
C ARG A 57 1.43 6.34 -4.89
N TYR A 58 0.11 6.48 -5.04
CA TYR A 58 -0.53 6.59 -6.35
C TYR A 58 -0.15 7.89 -7.06
N GLN A 59 -0.12 9.01 -6.34
CA GLN A 59 0.31 10.30 -6.89
C GLN A 59 1.77 10.24 -7.34
N ILE A 60 2.69 9.79 -6.48
CA ILE A 60 4.11 9.61 -6.83
C ILE A 60 4.27 8.66 -8.01
N LYS A 61 3.53 7.54 -8.03
CA LYS A 61 3.56 6.60 -9.16
C LYS A 61 3.11 7.31 -10.44
N SER A 62 1.98 8.00 -10.43
CA SER A 62 1.45 8.69 -11.61
C SER A 62 2.40 9.76 -12.14
N GLU A 63 3.06 10.51 -11.26
CA GLU A 63 4.04 11.54 -11.60
C GLU A 63 5.28 10.90 -12.23
N VAL A 64 5.81 9.83 -11.62
CA VAL A 64 6.95 9.09 -12.16
C VAL A 64 6.62 8.47 -13.53
N PHE A 65 5.43 7.90 -13.70
CA PHE A 65 4.99 7.38 -15.00
C PHE A 65 4.85 8.47 -16.05
N ALA A 66 4.28 9.63 -15.69
CA ALA A 66 4.16 10.77 -16.59
C ALA A 66 5.54 11.30 -17.00
N ALA A 67 6.48 11.42 -16.05
CA ALA A 67 7.85 11.84 -16.31
C ALA A 67 8.58 10.84 -17.20
N GLN A 68 8.49 9.54 -16.92
CA GLN A 68 9.11 8.49 -17.74
C GLN A 68 8.51 8.46 -19.15
N ASN A 69 7.20 8.59 -19.28
CA ASN A 69 6.54 8.64 -20.58
C ASN A 69 7.00 9.86 -21.39
N ASN A 70 7.04 11.04 -20.77
CA ASN A 70 7.53 12.25 -21.43
C ASN A 70 8.96 12.05 -21.96
N LEU A 71 9.85 11.52 -21.11
CA LEU A 71 11.24 11.22 -21.45
C LEU A 71 11.41 10.15 -22.55
N ALA A 72 10.43 9.25 -22.72
CA ALA A 72 10.48 8.17 -23.70
C ALA A 72 9.85 8.54 -25.05
N THR A 73 8.89 9.47 -25.07
CA THR A 73 8.10 9.78 -26.27
C THR A 73 8.46 11.12 -26.92
N HIS A 74 9.22 12.00 -26.25
CA HIS A 74 9.53 13.33 -26.77
C HIS A 74 11.01 13.50 -27.13
N TYR A 75 11.24 14.40 -28.09
CA TYR A 75 12.57 14.87 -28.42
C TYR A 75 13.02 15.93 -27.41
N GLN A 76 14.23 15.77 -26.88
CA GLN A 76 14.81 16.75 -25.95
C GLN A 76 16.32 16.81 -26.10
N TRP A 77 16.89 18.02 -26.01
CA TRP A 77 18.32 18.19 -25.88
C TRP A 77 18.79 17.69 -24.51
N THR A 78 19.66 16.68 -24.48
CA THR A 78 20.29 16.20 -23.24
C THR A 78 21.55 16.96 -22.91
N ASP A 79 22.29 17.39 -23.94
CA ASP A 79 23.49 18.20 -23.81
C ASP A 79 23.68 18.99 -25.11
N GLN A 80 23.35 20.28 -25.06
CA GLN A 80 23.44 21.16 -26.22
C GLN A 80 24.89 21.49 -26.59
N ALA A 81 25.81 21.50 -25.62
CA ALA A 81 27.22 21.80 -25.87
C ALA A 81 27.89 20.67 -26.68
N ASN A 82 27.50 19.42 -26.42
CA ASN A 82 28.00 18.25 -27.13
C ASN A 82 27.04 17.76 -28.25
N ASN A 83 26.04 18.56 -28.63
CA ASN A 83 25.03 18.21 -29.63
C ASN A 83 24.34 16.84 -29.41
N LYS A 84 24.15 16.43 -28.14
CA LYS A 84 23.48 15.17 -27.81
C LYS A 84 21.97 15.41 -27.66
N VAL A 85 21.21 14.77 -28.53
CA VAL A 85 19.74 14.78 -28.54
C VAL A 85 19.23 13.44 -28.07
N ARG A 86 18.19 13.46 -27.23
CA ARG A 86 17.37 12.29 -26.93
C ARG A 86 16.30 12.15 -27.99
N VAL A 87 16.24 10.96 -28.57
CA VAL A 87 15.25 10.52 -29.56
C VAL A 87 14.18 9.69 -28.86
N PRO A 88 12.89 9.79 -29.22
CA PRO A 88 11.86 8.89 -28.72
C PRO A 88 12.19 7.43 -29.00
N LEU A 89 11.76 6.54 -28.11
CA LEU A 89 12.13 5.12 -28.16
C LEU A 89 11.70 4.43 -29.46
N ASP A 90 10.48 4.72 -29.94
CA ASP A 90 9.97 4.15 -31.19
C ASP A 90 10.83 4.56 -32.39
N ARG A 91 11.27 5.82 -32.41
CA ARG A 91 12.14 6.35 -33.47
C ARG A 91 13.55 5.79 -33.37
N ALA A 92 14.08 5.63 -32.15
CA ALA A 92 15.36 4.97 -31.94
C ALA A 92 15.35 3.54 -32.50
N LYS A 93 14.28 2.78 -32.25
CA LYS A 93 14.10 1.43 -32.80
C LYS A 93 14.07 1.42 -34.33
N GLU A 94 13.31 2.32 -34.95
CA GLU A 94 13.25 2.44 -36.41
C GLU A 94 14.63 2.72 -37.02
N ILE A 95 15.38 3.65 -36.44
CA ILE A 95 16.72 4.01 -36.88
C ILE A 95 17.66 2.80 -36.77
N THR A 96 17.66 2.11 -35.62
CA THR A 96 18.50 0.93 -35.42
C THR A 96 18.14 -0.21 -36.38
N LEU A 97 16.85 -0.44 -36.66
CA LEU A 97 16.43 -1.45 -37.64
C LEU A 97 16.89 -1.08 -39.05
N ALA A 98 16.76 0.18 -39.45
CA ALA A 98 17.23 0.65 -40.75
C ALA A 98 18.75 0.51 -40.89
N GLU A 99 19.51 0.86 -39.86
CA GLU A 99 20.97 0.72 -39.82
C GLU A 99 21.40 -0.77 -39.92
N LEU A 100 20.69 -1.65 -39.20
CA LEU A 100 20.95 -3.09 -39.25
C LEU A 100 20.67 -3.67 -40.64
N GLN A 101 19.58 -3.24 -41.29
CA GLN A 101 19.25 -3.66 -42.66
C GLN A 101 20.29 -3.17 -43.66
N ALA A 102 20.69 -1.90 -43.60
CA ALA A 102 21.72 -1.33 -44.47
C ALA A 102 23.07 -2.05 -44.31
N THR A 103 23.46 -2.34 -43.07
CA THR A 103 24.70 -3.07 -42.77
C THR A 103 24.68 -4.49 -43.35
N ASN A 104 23.53 -5.18 -43.25
CA ASN A 104 23.39 -6.51 -43.82
C ASN A 104 23.45 -6.50 -45.35
N GLN A 105 22.87 -5.50 -46.02
CA GLN A 105 22.94 -5.36 -47.47
C GLN A 105 24.38 -5.12 -47.94
N GLN A 106 25.13 -4.23 -47.27
CA GLN A 106 26.54 -3.99 -47.58
C GLN A 106 27.40 -5.25 -47.42
N LYS A 107 27.14 -6.07 -46.40
CA LYS A 107 27.85 -7.36 -46.22
C LYS A 107 27.56 -8.34 -47.35
N LEU A 108 26.32 -8.39 -47.84
CA LEU A 108 25.95 -9.28 -48.94
C LEU A 108 26.58 -8.83 -50.28
N GLU A 109 26.62 -7.52 -50.52
CA GLU A 109 27.24 -6.95 -51.72
C GLU A 109 28.76 -7.11 -51.71
N GLY A 110 29.43 -6.85 -50.58
CA GLY A 110 30.89 -7.01 -50.45
C GLY A 110 31.35 -8.48 -50.54
N ASN A 111 30.51 -9.43 -50.15
CA ASN A 111 30.81 -10.87 -50.22
C ASN A 111 30.49 -11.48 -51.61
N SER A 112 29.97 -10.68 -52.55
CA SER A 112 29.68 -11.11 -53.93
C SER A 112 30.76 -10.68 -54.94
N THR A 113 31.78 -9.95 -54.48
CA THR A 113 32.89 -9.41 -55.30
C THR A 113 34.25 -10.06 -55.03
N GLU A 114 34.31 -11.09 -54.19
CA GLU A 114 35.45 -12.02 -54.04
C GLU A 114 35.20 -13.32 -54.80
#